data_AF-A0A961GGR7-F1
#
_entry.id   AF-A0A961GGR7-F1
#
_cell.length_a   1.000
_cell.length_b   1.000
_cell.length_c   1.000
_cell.angle_alpha   90.00
_cell.angle_beta   90.00
_cell.angle_gamma   90.00
#
_symmetry.space_group_name_H-M   'P 1'
#
loop_
_entity.id
_entity.type
_entity.pdbx_description
1 polymer ?
#
loop_
_entity_poly.entity_id
_entity_poly.type
_entity_poly.pdbx_seq_one_letter_code
_entity_poly.pdbx_strand_id
1 'polypeptide(L)'
;MIQTSPIPVVLVHWNQPGPCATTIETFLGSSLSVNVTVVDNGSDPVALAQLRGAAERINAKWTKQRATTAESGGPNVPTSGPKVRL
;
A
#
# COMPACT_ATOMS: atom_id res chain seq x y z
N MET A 1 -29.80 6.10 -9.56
CA MET A 1 -28.73 6.09 -10.59
C MET A 1 -27.83 4.91 -10.28
N ILE A 2 -27.63 4.00 -11.23
CA ILE A 2 -26.69 2.88 -11.04
C ILE A 2 -25.30 3.43 -11.31
N GLN A 3 -24.38 3.29 -10.35
CA GLN A 3 -23.00 3.72 -10.49
C GLN A 3 -22.31 2.86 -11.56
N THR A 4 -21.91 3.47 -12.67
CA THR A 4 -21.31 2.78 -13.83
C THR A 4 -19.79 2.72 -13.80
N SER A 5 -19.14 3.54 -12.97
CA SER A 5 -17.69 3.55 -12.80
C SER A 5 -17.24 2.47 -11.82
N PRO A 6 -16.11 1.78 -12.07
CA PRO A 6 -15.55 0.81 -11.13
C PRO A 6 -15.33 1.43 -9.74
N ILE A 7 -15.67 0.69 -8.69
CA ILE A 7 -15.46 1.09 -7.31
C ILE A 7 -13.97 1.04 -7.00
N PRO A 8 -13.33 2.14 -6.58
CA PRO A 8 -11.93 2.11 -6.16
C PRO A 8 -11.80 1.35 -4.84
N VAL A 9 -10.87 0.40 -4.78
CA VAL A 9 -10.54 -0.37 -3.58
C VAL A 9 -9.05 -0.18 -3.31
N VAL A 10 -8.70 0.31 -2.12
CA VAL A 10 -7.31 0.44 -1.68
C VAL A 10 -7.03 -0.62 -0.62
N LEU A 11 -6.09 -1.51 -0.89
CA LEU A 11 -5.64 -2.55 0.03
C LEU A 11 -4.26 -2.20 0.55
N VAL A 12 -4.18 -1.87 1.84
CA VAL A 12 -2.90 -1.66 2.52
C VAL A 12 -2.48 -2.97 3.18
N HIS A 13 -1.23 -3.39 2.99
CA HIS A 13 -0.70 -4.58 3.65
C HIS A 13 0.72 -4.37 4.16
N TRP A 14 1.12 -5.22 5.12
CA TRP A 14 2.49 -5.34 5.62
C TRP A 14 2.79 -6.81 5.92
N ASN A 15 3.80 -7.40 5.27
CA ASN A 15 4.28 -8.77 5.48
C ASN A 15 3.22 -9.89 5.44
N GLN A 16 2.10 -9.64 4.76
CA GLN A 16 0.99 -10.60 4.60
C GLN A 16 0.65 -10.83 3.12
N PRO A 17 1.59 -11.38 2.32
CA PRO A 17 1.41 -11.52 0.88
C PRO A 17 0.29 -12.51 0.52
N GLY A 18 0.13 -13.60 1.26
CA GLY A 18 -0.93 -14.59 1.03
C GLY A 18 -2.33 -13.98 1.21
N PRO A 19 -2.68 -13.49 2.41
CA PRO A 19 -3.98 -12.85 2.65
C PRO A 19 -4.27 -11.67 1.71
N CYS A 20 -3.24 -10.87 1.36
CA CYS A 20 -3.40 -9.78 0.41
C CYS A 20 -3.74 -10.31 -0.99
N ALA A 21 -3.04 -11.32 -1.49
CA ALA A 21 -3.33 -11.95 -2.78
C ALA A 21 -4.76 -12.52 -2.83
N THR A 22 -5.17 -13.29 -1.83
CA THR A 22 -6.54 -13.84 -1.73
C THR A 22 -7.59 -12.73 -1.73
N THR A 23 -7.32 -11.60 -1.07
CA THR A 23 -8.24 -10.45 -1.06
C THR A 23 -8.37 -9.83 -2.44
N ILE A 24 -7.26 -9.65 -3.16
CA ILE A 24 -7.26 -9.14 -4.54
C ILE A 24 -8.08 -10.06 -5.45
N GLU A 25 -7.84 -11.37 -5.38
CA GLU A 25 -8.57 -12.38 -6.17
C GLU A 25 -10.08 -12.33 -5.88
N THR A 26 -10.46 -12.21 -4.60
CA THR A 26 -11.86 -12.12 -4.19
C THR A 26 -12.55 -10.90 -4.76
N PHE A 27 -11.91 -9.73 -4.74
CA PHE A 27 -12.47 -8.51 -5.31
C PHE A 27 -12.60 -8.59 -6.83
N LEU A 28 -11.57 -9.06 -7.52
CA LEU A 28 -11.55 -9.17 -8.98
C LEU A 28 -12.49 -10.27 -9.50
N GLY A 29 -12.74 -11.31 -8.71
CA GLY A 29 -13.70 -12.37 -9.02
C GLY A 29 -15.15 -12.07 -8.61
N SER A 30 -15.41 -10.94 -7.95
CA SER A 30 -16.76 -10.56 -7.53
C SER A 30 -17.59 -10.02 -8.70
N SER A 31 -18.92 -9.97 -8.55
CA SER A 31 -19.82 -9.34 -9.53
C SER A 31 -19.75 -7.81 -9.52
N LEU A 32 -18.98 -7.22 -8.60
CA LEU A 32 -18.78 -5.78 -8.52
C LEU A 32 -17.72 -5.34 -9.54
N SER A 33 -18.00 -4.27 -10.27
CA SER A 33 -16.96 -3.59 -11.03
C SER A 33 -16.05 -2.84 -10.06
N VAL A 34 -14.82 -3.32 -9.88
CA VAL A 34 -13.85 -2.75 -8.94
C VAL A 34 -12.52 -2.40 -9.63
N ASN A 35 -11.81 -1.44 -9.06
CA ASN A 35 -10.43 -1.12 -9.41
C ASN A 35 -9.57 -1.21 -8.15
N VAL A 36 -8.73 -2.24 -8.05
CA VAL A 36 -7.93 -2.53 -6.85
C VAL A 36 -6.55 -1.89 -6.96
N THR A 37 -6.18 -1.10 -5.96
CA THR A 37 -4.83 -0.56 -5.76
C THR A 37 -4.25 -1.15 -4.49
N VAL A 38 -3.04 -1.71 -4.58
CA VAL A 38 -2.34 -2.31 -3.44
C VAL A 38 -1.24 -1.36 -2.98
N VAL A 39 -1.23 -1.06 -1.69
CA VAL A 39 -0.21 -0.24 -1.03
C VAL A 39 0.59 -1.13 -0.09
N ASP A 40 1.86 -1.32 -0.43
CA ASP A 40 2.81 -1.99 0.45
C ASP A 40 3.30 -1.00 1.51
N ASN A 41 3.08 -1.31 2.78
CA ASN A 41 3.49 -0.48 3.91
C ASN A 41 4.86 -0.91 4.46
N GLY A 42 5.85 -1.01 3.57
CA GLY A 42 7.23 -1.34 3.95
C GLY A 42 7.41 -2.80 4.34
N SER A 43 6.86 -3.73 3.54
CA SER A 43 7.11 -5.16 3.74
C SER A 43 8.57 -5.51 3.45
N ASP A 44 9.02 -6.61 4.05
CA ASP A 44 10.31 -7.20 3.72
C ASP A 44 10.38 -7.61 2.24
N PRO A 45 11.57 -7.60 1.62
CA PRO A 45 11.74 -7.90 0.19
C PRO A 45 11.14 -9.24 -0.25
N VAL A 46 11.18 -10.25 0.62
CA VAL A 46 10.61 -11.59 0.33
C VAL A 46 9.09 -11.52 0.21
N ALA A 47 8.42 -10.84 1.15
CA ALA A 47 6.96 -10.68 1.12
C ALA A 47 6.52 -9.85 -0.10
N LEU A 48 7.26 -8.79 -0.42
CA LEU A 48 6.99 -7.99 -1.61
C LEU A 48 7.17 -8.79 -2.91
N ALA A 49 8.20 -9.63 -3.00
CA ALA A 49 8.44 -10.50 -4.15
C ALA A 49 7.33 -11.55 -4.33
N GLN A 50 6.88 -12.16 -3.22
CA GLN A 50 5.77 -13.12 -3.24
C GLN A 50 4.48 -12.49 -3.77
N LEU A 51 4.15 -11.27 -3.30
CA LEU A 51 2.93 -10.59 -3.74
C LEU A 51 3.01 -10.11 -5.19
N ARG A 52 4.19 -9.68 -5.66
CA ARG A 52 4.42 -9.39 -7.09
C ARG A 52 4.20 -10.61 -7.98
N GLY A 53 4.74 -11.76 -7.57
CA GLY A 53 4.53 -13.01 -8.29
C GLY A 53 3.06 -13.43 -8.32
N ALA A 54 2.30 -13.18 -7.24
CA ALA A 54 0.86 -13.40 -7.23
C ALA A 54 0.13 -12.46 -8.19
N ALA A 55 0.44 -11.17 -8.15
CA ALA A 55 -0.16 -10.16 -9.01
C ALA A 55 0.02 -10.39 -10.51
N GLU A 56 1.21 -10.83 -10.94
CA GLU A 56 1.50 -11.15 -12.34
C GLU A 56 0.57 -12.26 -12.84
N ARG A 57 0.26 -13.26 -12.01
CA ARG A 57 -0.70 -14.33 -12.35
C ARG A 57 -2.13 -13.81 -12.48
N ILE A 58 -2.47 -12.75 -11.75
CA ILE A 58 -3.84 -12.20 -11.65
C ILE A 58 -4.07 -11.08 -12.69
N ASN A 59 -3.05 -10.69 -13.47
CA ASN A 59 -3.08 -9.56 -14.43
C ASN A 59 -3.57 -8.24 -13.80
N ALA A 60 -3.29 -8.03 -12.51
CA ALA A 60 -3.64 -6.80 -11.80
C ALA A 60 -2.70 -5.66 -12.24
N LYS A 61 -3.22 -4.43 -12.43
CA LYS A 61 -2.39 -3.23 -12.65
C LYS A 61 -1.79 -2.78 -11.32
N TRP A 62 -0.47 -2.62 -11.28
CA TRP A 62 0.27 -2.23 -10.06
C TRP A 62 0.81 -0.81 -10.14
N THR A 63 0.62 -0.04 -9.07
CA THR A 63 1.31 1.25 -8.87
C THR A 63 2.16 1.14 -7.62
N LYS A 64 3.49 1.20 -7.78
CA LYS A 64 4.41 1.25 -6.63
C LYS A 64 4.44 2.69 -6.11
N GLN A 65 3.80 2.97 -4.99
CA GLN A 65 4.11 4.19 -4.24
C GLN A 65 5.35 3.93 -3.39
N ARG A 66 6.38 4.77 -3.59
CA ARG A 66 7.56 4.79 -2.74
C ARG A 66 7.12 5.48 -1.45
N ALA A 67 7.06 4.76 -0.33
CA ALA A 67 6.97 5.40 0.96
C ALA A 67 8.22 6.28 1.11
N THR A 68 8.04 7.60 1.13
CA THR A 68 9.03 8.51 1.66
C THR A 68 9.12 8.18 3.15
N THR A 69 10.19 7.52 3.56
CA THR A 69 10.54 7.40 4.98
C THR A 69 10.82 8.82 5.48
N ALA A 70 9.78 9.53 5.91
CA ALA A 70 9.93 10.51 6.95
C ALA A 70 10.07 9.67 8.22
N GLU A 71 11.31 9.59 8.71
CA GLU A 71 11.64 9.01 9.99
C GLU A 71 10.62 9.46 11.03
N SER A 72 10.07 8.51 11.79
CA SER A 72 9.34 8.79 13.01
C SER A 72 10.31 9.35 14.05
N GLY A 73 10.72 10.61 13.88
CA GLY A 73 11.25 11.42 14.95
C GLY A 73 10.08 11.76 15.88
N GLY A 74 9.96 11.06 17.00
CA GLY A 74 9.08 11.50 18.09
C GLY A 74 9.36 12.98 18.44
N PRO A 75 8.38 13.72 18.97
CA PRO A 75 8.58 15.13 19.27
C PRO A 75 9.68 15.29 20.32
N ASN A 76 10.88 15.65 19.86
CA ASN A 76 11.97 16.08 20.72
C ASN A 76 11.61 17.51 21.15
N VAL A 77 11.14 17.68 22.37
CA VAL A 77 10.84 18.99 22.97
C VAL A 77 12.17 19.65 23.33
N PRO A 78 12.63 20.71 22.64
CA PRO A 78 13.82 21.42 23.05
C PRO A 78 13.37 22.54 24.00
N THR A 79 13.53 22.31 25.30
CA THR A 79 13.46 23.38 26.29
C THR A 79 14.76 24.18 26.29
N SER A 80 14.63 25.48 26.03
CA SER A 80 15.57 26.57 26.33
C SER A 80 16.75 26.84 25.38
N GLY A 81 16.89 28.11 24.98
CA GLY A 81 18.19 28.75 24.72
C GLY A 81 18.46 29.19 23.27
N PRO A 82 19.03 30.40 23.04
CA PRO A 82 18.91 31.12 21.76
C PRO A 82 20.05 30.89 20.74
N LYS A 83 19.71 31.18 19.47
CA LYS A 83 20.50 31.73 18.33
C LYS A 83 21.99 31.36 18.22
N VAL A 84 22.42 30.96 17.01
CA VAL A 84 23.34 31.75 16.13
C VAL A 84 23.29 31.18 14.71
N ARG A 85 23.35 32.09 13.74
CA ARG A 85 23.39 31.90 12.28
C ARG A 85 24.85 31.81 11.83
N LEU A 86 25.18 30.86 10.97
CA LEU A 86 26.09 31.02 9.82
C LEU A 86 25.58 30.13 8.69
#